data_AF-A0A7C5U452-F1
#
_entry.id   AF-A0A7C5U452-F1
#
_cell.length_a   1.000
_cell.length_b   1.000
_cell.length_c   1.000
_cell.angle_alpha   90.00
_cell.angle_beta   90.00
_cell.angle_gamma   90.00
#
_symmetry.space_group_name_H-M   'P 1'
#
loop_
_entity.id
_entity.type
_entity.pdbx_description
1 polymer ?
#
loop_
_entity_poly.entity_id
_entity_poly.type
_entity_poly.pdbx_seq_one_letter_code
_entity_poly.pdbx_strand_id
1 'polypeptide(L)'
;MRLFEGLRFRPGNTFVHRLDPRAKLGVSILILTTAIIYVDVVVILTLLSVEAAVIFLAQVHKLWLRTLRGALPLAAIVFVITFVSQYGRDPSLLAAAGYGFAYALRLVVFLSSFSLFFLTTTPDEIALTLQQLKVPYEYTFAFVSAIRFTPVMAEELKAVMDAQRARGLELDKGSFVKRIRNLVPILVPLLVNVIRRSYELAEAMEVKCFGATKKRTSLRILQMKKKDFVFVSTASGLFMLAVFIKISGLEPVKVLPFLRTIFPA
;
A
#
# COMPACT_ATOMS: atom_id res chain seq x y z
N MET A 1 20.62 -2.83 -11.29
CA MET A 1 19.46 -1.91 -11.19
C MET A 1 18.13 -2.67 -11.24
N ARG A 2 17.84 -3.52 -10.23
CA ARG A 2 16.54 -4.20 -10.06
C ARG A 2 15.45 -3.30 -9.45
N LEU A 3 15.79 -2.05 -9.11
CA LEU A 3 14.90 -1.11 -8.42
C LEU A 3 13.75 -0.65 -9.32
N PHE A 4 14.02 -0.44 -10.62
CA PHE A 4 13.04 0.09 -11.58
C PHE A 4 12.07 -0.97 -12.12
N GLU A 5 12.42 -2.25 -12.04
CA GLU A 5 11.51 -3.35 -12.38
C GLU A 5 10.33 -3.43 -11.40
N GLY A 6 10.50 -2.98 -10.16
CA GLY A 6 9.44 -2.94 -9.15
C GLY A 6 8.34 -1.91 -9.44
N LEU A 7 8.60 -0.94 -10.34
CA LEU A 7 7.65 0.11 -10.72
C LEU A 7 6.78 -0.28 -11.93
N ARG A 8 7.13 -1.36 -12.63
CA ARG A 8 6.31 -1.90 -13.71
C ARG A 8 5.24 -2.80 -13.11
N PHE A 9 4.00 -2.30 -13.09
CA PHE A 9 2.83 -3.11 -12.77
C PHE A 9 2.79 -4.33 -13.70
N ARG A 10 2.74 -5.54 -13.14
CA ARG A 10 2.54 -6.77 -13.90
C ARG A 10 1.06 -7.15 -13.83
N PRO A 11 0.33 -7.17 -14.95
CA PRO A 11 -1.07 -7.55 -14.94
C PRO A 11 -1.21 -9.04 -14.58
N GLY A 12 -1.77 -9.32 -13.40
CA GLY A 12 -2.27 -10.64 -13.04
C GLY A 12 -3.67 -10.87 -13.61
N ASN A 13 -3.97 -12.10 -14.05
CA ASN A 13 -5.27 -12.44 -14.64
C ASN A 13 -6.19 -13.24 -13.69
N THR A 14 -5.99 -13.12 -12.37
CA THR A 14 -6.75 -13.93 -11.40
C THR A 14 -8.12 -13.34 -11.09
N PHE A 15 -8.97 -14.14 -10.44
CA PHE A 15 -10.32 -13.73 -10.03
C PHE A 15 -10.31 -12.42 -9.26
N VAL A 16 -9.38 -12.27 -8.31
CA VAL A 16 -9.24 -11.07 -7.49
C VAL A 16 -8.86 -9.87 -8.34
N HIS A 17 -7.99 -10.01 -9.35
CA HIS A 17 -7.64 -8.88 -10.23
C HIS A 17 -8.84 -8.35 -11.02
N ARG A 18 -9.79 -9.22 -11.37
CA ARG A 18 -10.98 -8.86 -12.17
C ARG A 18 -12.09 -8.18 -11.37
N LEU A 19 -12.01 -8.16 -10.04
CA LEU A 19 -13.00 -7.48 -9.21
C LEU A 19 -12.93 -5.97 -9.40
N ASP A 20 -14.05 -5.29 -9.16
CA ASP A 20 -14.12 -3.83 -9.20
C ASP A 20 -13.14 -3.23 -8.16
N PRO A 21 -12.25 -2.31 -8.58
CA PRO A 21 -11.31 -1.64 -7.69
C PRO A 21 -11.95 -0.97 -6.47
N ARG A 22 -13.20 -0.49 -6.58
CA ARG A 22 -13.94 0.11 -5.45
C ARG A 22 -14.30 -0.93 -4.40
N ALA A 23 -14.66 -2.15 -4.83
CA ALA A 23 -14.94 -3.25 -3.93
C ALA A 23 -13.67 -3.66 -3.17
N LYS A 24 -12.53 -3.78 -3.87
CA LYS A 24 -11.23 -4.06 -3.23
C LYS A 24 -10.88 -3.02 -2.18
N LEU A 25 -11.01 -1.73 -2.54
CA LEU A 25 -10.74 -0.62 -1.63
C LEU A 25 -11.64 -0.68 -0.39
N GLY A 26 -12.94 -0.89 -0.58
CA GLY A 26 -13.91 -1.02 0.51
C GLY A 26 -13.57 -2.18 1.46
N VAL A 27 -13.24 -3.36 0.91
CA VAL A 27 -12.85 -4.53 1.73
C VAL A 27 -11.55 -4.27 2.49
N SER A 28 -10.54 -3.69 1.84
CA SER A 28 -9.29 -3.32 2.51
C SER A 28 -9.53 -2.33 3.65
N ILE A 29 -10.38 -1.31 3.45
CA ILE A 29 -10.76 -0.35 4.51
C ILE A 29 -11.48 -1.06 5.66
N LEU A 30 -12.45 -1.93 5.38
CA LEU A 30 -13.19 -2.66 6.42
C LEU A 30 -12.26 -3.53 7.27
N ILE A 31 -11.30 -4.21 6.64
CA ILE A 31 -10.31 -5.02 7.36
C ILE A 31 -9.40 -4.13 8.23
N LEU A 32 -8.92 -3.00 7.68
CA LEU A 32 -8.12 -2.03 8.44
C LEU A 32 -8.90 -1.49 9.65
N THR A 33 -10.16 -1.09 9.47
CA THR A 33 -11.02 -0.62 10.56
C THR A 33 -11.23 -1.70 11.62
N THR A 34 -11.44 -2.96 11.22
CA THR A 34 -11.56 -4.08 12.17
C THR A 34 -10.29 -4.25 12.99
N ALA A 35 -9.13 -4.26 12.32
CA ALA A 35 -7.83 -4.37 12.98
C ALA A 35 -7.51 -3.13 13.83
N ILE A 36 -8.17 -1.98 13.62
CA ILE A 36 -8.08 -0.82 14.51
C ILE A 36 -8.86 -1.03 15.82
N ILE A 37 -10.07 -1.58 15.71
CA ILE A 37 -10.99 -1.76 16.83
C ILE A 37 -10.48 -2.87 17.78
N TYR A 38 -9.85 -3.91 17.24
CA TYR A 38 -9.39 -5.06 18.00
C TYR A 38 -7.87 -5.05 18.24
N VAL A 39 -7.47 -5.43 19.45
CA VAL A 39 -6.07 -5.68 19.84
C VAL A 39 -5.87 -7.17 20.20
N ASP A 40 -6.93 -7.97 20.16
CA ASP A 40 -6.86 -9.41 20.43
C ASP A 40 -6.05 -10.16 19.38
N VAL A 41 -5.06 -10.92 19.83
CA VAL A 41 -4.16 -11.71 18.96
C VAL A 41 -4.96 -12.67 18.07
N VAL A 42 -6.01 -13.31 18.60
CA VAL A 42 -6.84 -14.25 17.85
C VAL A 42 -7.55 -13.54 16.69
N VAL A 43 -8.16 -12.38 16.94
CA VAL A 43 -8.86 -11.62 15.90
C VAL A 43 -7.87 -11.17 14.82
N ILE A 44 -6.71 -10.65 15.21
CA ILE A 44 -5.68 -10.20 14.27
C ILE A 44 -5.15 -11.37 13.43
N LEU A 45 -4.93 -12.55 14.03
CA LEU A 45 -4.52 -13.75 13.29
C LEU A 45 -5.60 -14.26 12.33
N THR A 46 -6.88 -14.19 12.71
CA THR A 46 -7.98 -14.56 11.81
C THR A 46 -8.05 -13.62 10.60
N LEU A 47 -7.92 -12.30 10.83
CA LEU A 47 -7.86 -11.32 9.74
C LEU A 47 -6.67 -11.58 8.81
N LEU A 48 -5.48 -11.82 9.38
CA LEU A 48 -4.29 -12.13 8.58
C LEU A 48 -4.47 -13.42 7.76
N SER A 49 -5.13 -14.43 8.32
CA SER A 49 -5.40 -15.70 7.63
C SER A 49 -6.38 -15.51 6.47
N VAL A 50 -7.43 -14.72 6.66
CA VAL A 50 -8.40 -14.37 5.61
C VAL A 50 -7.71 -13.59 4.48
N GLU A 51 -6.90 -12.58 4.81
CA GLU A 51 -6.13 -11.83 3.82
C GLU A 51 -5.15 -12.72 3.07
N ALA A 52 -4.42 -13.58 3.78
CA ALA A 52 -3.50 -14.54 3.17
C ALA A 52 -4.25 -15.43 2.18
N ALA A 53 -5.42 -15.97 2.53
CA ALA A 53 -6.24 -16.77 1.63
C ALA A 53 -6.63 -16.00 0.35
N VAL A 54 -7.07 -14.74 0.48
CA VAL A 54 -7.38 -13.88 -0.68
C VAL A 54 -6.14 -13.61 -1.53
N ILE A 55 -4.98 -13.41 -0.91
CA ILE A 55 -3.70 -13.17 -1.59
C ILE A 55 -3.21 -14.42 -2.34
N PHE A 56 -3.39 -15.61 -1.76
CA PHE A 56 -3.11 -16.88 -2.42
C PHE A 56 -4.03 -17.08 -3.63
N LEU A 57 -5.33 -16.80 -3.50
CA LEU A 57 -6.29 -16.79 -4.60
C LEU A 57 -5.93 -15.75 -5.68
N ALA A 58 -5.36 -14.62 -5.28
CA ALA A 58 -4.87 -13.59 -6.19
C ALA A 58 -3.56 -13.98 -6.91
N GLN A 59 -2.88 -15.04 -6.47
CA GLN A 59 -1.56 -15.51 -6.95
C GLN A 59 -0.42 -14.48 -6.82
N VAL A 60 -0.52 -13.55 -5.86
CA VAL A 60 0.52 -12.51 -5.60
C VAL A 60 1.33 -12.78 -4.33
N HIS A 61 1.26 -14.00 -3.78
CA HIS A 61 1.90 -14.41 -2.53
C HIS A 61 3.42 -14.14 -2.47
N LYS A 62 4.16 -14.29 -3.58
CA LYS A 62 5.61 -14.02 -3.61
C LYS A 62 5.94 -12.55 -3.38
N LEU A 63 5.16 -11.65 -3.98
CA LEU A 63 5.33 -10.20 -3.81
C LEU A 63 4.90 -9.78 -2.42
N TRP A 64 3.78 -10.32 -1.92
CA TRP A 64 3.31 -10.08 -0.57
C TRP A 64 4.31 -10.53 0.50
N LEU A 65 4.89 -11.73 0.39
CA LEU A 65 5.94 -12.20 1.30
C LEU A 65 7.19 -11.31 1.27
N ARG A 66 7.49 -10.70 0.12
CA ARG A 66 8.58 -9.72 0.02
C ARG A 66 8.24 -8.44 0.79
N THR A 67 7.01 -7.96 0.71
CA THR A 67 6.53 -6.83 1.51
C THR A 67 6.57 -7.15 3.00
N LEU A 68 6.11 -8.34 3.41
CA LEU A 68 6.15 -8.77 4.80
C LEU A 68 7.57 -8.91 5.35
N ARG A 69 8.50 -9.45 4.56
CA ARG A 69 9.92 -9.49 4.94
C ARG A 69 10.52 -8.09 5.10
N GLY A 70 10.14 -7.15 4.23
CA GLY A 70 10.52 -5.74 4.37
C GLY A 70 9.91 -5.06 5.61
N ALA A 71 8.78 -5.56 6.10
CA ALA A 71 8.10 -5.05 7.28
C ALA A 71 8.66 -5.58 8.61
N LEU A 72 9.37 -6.71 8.62
CA LEU A 72 9.95 -7.31 9.83
C LEU A 72 10.75 -6.33 10.71
N PRO A 73 11.68 -5.49 10.18
CA PRO A 73 12.39 -4.55 11.04
C PRO A 73 11.45 -3.53 11.70
N LEU A 74 10.43 -3.06 10.99
CA LEU A 74 9.44 -2.13 11.54
C LEU A 74 8.55 -2.80 12.59
N ALA A 75 8.12 -4.04 12.34
CA ALA A 75 7.36 -4.85 13.30
C ALA A 75 8.17 -5.13 14.58
N ALA A 76 9.47 -5.39 14.46
CA ALA A 76 10.37 -5.55 15.60
C ALA A 76 10.50 -4.26 16.42
N ILE A 77 10.62 -3.10 15.76
CA ILE A 77 10.62 -1.80 16.45
C ILE A 77 9.31 -1.58 17.21
N VAL A 78 8.16 -1.81 16.57
CA VAL A 78 6.84 -1.67 17.22
C VAL A 78 6.70 -2.63 18.40
N PHE A 79 7.18 -3.87 18.25
CA PHE A 79 7.21 -4.84 19.35
C PHE A 79 8.01 -4.31 20.54
N VAL A 80 9.25 -3.84 20.32
CA VAL A 80 10.13 -3.36 21.40
C VAL A 80 9.54 -2.12 22.09
N ILE A 81 9.06 -1.14 21.33
CA ILE A 81 8.46 0.09 21.89
C ILE A 81 7.26 -0.26 22.76
N THR A 82 6.38 -1.13 22.27
CA THR A 82 5.18 -1.54 23.00
C THR A 82 5.51 -2.39 24.22
N PHE A 83 6.48 -3.29 24.09
CA PHE A 83 6.97 -4.14 25.18
C PHE A 83 7.51 -3.28 26.33
N VAL A 84 8.43 -2.34 26.03
CA VAL A 84 9.01 -1.43 27.03
C VAL A 84 7.92 -0.57 27.67
N SER A 85 6.99 -0.04 26.87
CA SER A 85 5.90 0.79 27.39
C SER A 85 4.96 0.03 28.32
N GLN A 86 4.64 -1.24 28.03
CA GLN A 86 3.75 -2.03 28.88
C GLN A 86 4.46 -2.58 30.12
N TYR A 87 5.72 -3.00 29.97
CA TYR A 87 6.53 -3.42 31.11
C TYR A 87 6.73 -2.30 32.14
N GLY A 88 6.78 -1.04 31.69
CA GLY A 88 6.83 0.13 32.57
C GLY A 88 5.51 0.46 33.29
N ARG A 89 4.37 -0.09 32.85
CA ARG A 89 3.07 0.08 33.54
C ARG A 89 2.79 -1.07 34.50
N ASP A 90 2.91 -2.30 34.00
CA ASP A 90 2.74 -3.52 34.78
C ASP A 90 3.98 -4.41 34.59
N PRO A 91 4.70 -4.80 35.66
CA PRO A 91 5.96 -5.56 35.55
C PRO A 91 5.74 -7.05 35.18
N SER A 92 4.66 -7.37 34.48
CA SER A 92 4.39 -8.72 33.98
C SER A 92 5.00 -8.90 32.58
N LEU A 93 6.10 -9.65 32.51
CA LEU A 93 6.84 -9.93 31.26
C LEU A 93 5.94 -10.55 30.18
N LEU A 94 5.03 -11.44 30.58
CA LEU A 94 4.13 -12.14 29.65
C LEU A 94 3.06 -11.22 29.06
N ALA A 95 2.48 -10.32 29.85
CA ALA A 95 1.48 -9.38 29.34
C ALA A 95 2.15 -8.38 28.39
N ALA A 96 3.31 -7.83 28.77
CA ALA A 96 4.08 -6.93 27.92
C ALA A 96 4.45 -7.58 26.57
N ALA A 97 4.88 -8.85 26.59
CA ALA A 97 5.17 -9.63 25.37
C ALA A 97 3.91 -9.88 24.52
N GLY A 98 2.79 -10.22 25.15
CA GLY A 98 1.51 -10.44 24.48
C GLY A 98 1.02 -9.20 23.73
N TYR A 99 1.03 -8.03 24.38
CA TYR A 99 0.68 -6.76 23.75
C TYR A 99 1.68 -6.39 22.65
N GLY A 100 2.99 -6.50 22.90
CA GLY A 100 4.00 -6.24 21.88
C GLY A 100 3.79 -7.06 20.62
N PHE A 101 3.47 -8.35 20.77
CA PHE A 101 3.19 -9.25 19.66
C PHE A 101 1.89 -8.88 18.92
N ALA A 102 0.82 -8.56 19.66
CA ALA A 102 -0.45 -8.12 19.08
C ALA A 102 -0.29 -6.88 18.20
N TYR A 103 0.42 -5.85 18.68
CA TYR A 103 0.64 -4.62 17.92
C TYR A 103 1.57 -4.83 16.72
N ALA A 104 2.59 -5.68 16.85
CA ALA A 104 3.44 -6.05 15.72
C ALA A 104 2.65 -6.80 14.63
N LEU A 105 1.80 -7.76 15.01
CA LEU A 105 0.89 -8.46 14.09
C LEU A 105 -0.13 -7.52 13.44
N ARG A 106 -0.67 -6.55 14.19
CA ARG A 106 -1.58 -5.54 13.66
C ARG A 106 -0.92 -4.71 12.56
N LEU A 107 0.34 -4.33 12.74
CA LEU A 107 1.11 -3.66 11.69
C LEU A 107 1.28 -4.56 10.46
N VAL A 108 1.51 -5.86 10.65
CA VAL A 108 1.60 -6.83 9.54
C VAL A 108 0.28 -6.92 8.78
N VAL A 109 -0.87 -6.98 9.47
CA VAL A 109 -2.20 -6.95 8.84
C VAL A 109 -2.42 -5.65 8.06
N PHE A 110 -2.02 -4.50 8.62
CA PHE A 110 -2.16 -3.23 7.89
C PHE A 110 -1.40 -3.24 6.58
N LEU A 111 -0.13 -3.63 6.63
CA LEU A 111 0.72 -3.69 5.43
C LEU A 111 0.23 -4.75 4.43
N SER A 112 -0.33 -5.85 4.93
CA SER A 112 -0.95 -6.89 4.13
C SER A 112 -2.19 -6.39 3.39
N SER A 113 -3.11 -5.68 4.06
CA SER A 113 -4.28 -5.05 3.46
C SER A 113 -3.92 -4.05 2.35
N PHE A 114 -2.95 -3.16 2.62
CA PHE A 114 -2.44 -2.23 1.61
C PHE A 114 -1.78 -2.97 0.44
N SER A 115 -0.98 -4.00 0.71
CA SER A 115 -0.36 -4.81 -0.32
C SER A 115 -1.38 -5.49 -1.21
N LEU A 116 -2.45 -6.05 -0.63
CA LEU A 116 -3.55 -6.67 -1.40
C LEU A 116 -4.13 -5.68 -2.40
N PHE A 117 -4.47 -4.46 -1.95
CA PHE A 117 -5.03 -3.43 -2.82
C PHE A 117 -4.06 -3.02 -3.94
N PHE A 118 -2.83 -2.64 -3.60
CA PHE A 118 -1.85 -2.12 -4.57
C PHE A 118 -1.28 -3.19 -5.51
N LEU A 119 -1.17 -4.44 -5.07
CA LEU A 119 -0.69 -5.54 -5.94
C LEU A 119 -1.75 -6.04 -6.91
N THR A 120 -3.04 -5.82 -6.62
CA THR A 120 -4.15 -6.35 -7.43
C THR A 120 -4.91 -5.29 -8.24
N THR A 121 -4.54 -4.02 -8.12
CA THR A 121 -5.23 -2.88 -8.75
C THR A 121 -4.24 -2.04 -9.55
N THR A 122 -4.58 -1.70 -10.79
CA THR A 122 -3.70 -0.89 -11.64
C THR A 122 -3.75 0.61 -11.27
N PRO A 123 -2.71 1.40 -11.60
CA PRO A 123 -2.76 2.86 -11.44
C PRO A 123 -3.95 3.53 -12.15
N ASP A 124 -4.29 3.07 -13.36
CA ASP A 124 -5.45 3.58 -14.10
C ASP A 124 -6.77 3.25 -13.37
N GLU A 125 -6.87 2.06 -12.76
CA GLU A 125 -8.03 1.64 -11.96
C GLU A 125 -8.17 2.47 -10.67
N ILE A 126 -7.06 2.80 -10.02
CA ILE A 126 -7.04 3.71 -8.86
C ILE A 126 -7.50 5.11 -9.28
N ALA A 127 -7.07 5.60 -10.44
CA ALA A 127 -7.53 6.90 -10.92
C ALA A 127 -9.03 6.92 -11.22
N LEU A 128 -9.56 5.85 -11.82
CA LEU A 128 -11.00 5.71 -12.06
C LEU A 128 -11.80 5.60 -10.76
N THR A 129 -11.27 4.96 -9.71
CA THR A 129 -11.95 4.94 -8.39
C THR A 129 -11.98 6.32 -7.77
N LEU A 130 -10.89 7.10 -7.86
CA LEU A 130 -10.84 8.48 -7.38
C LEU A 130 -11.84 9.38 -8.12
N GLN A 131 -11.97 9.24 -9.44
CA GLN A 131 -13.00 9.97 -10.22
C GLN A 131 -14.42 9.64 -9.74
N GLN A 132 -14.71 8.37 -9.44
CA GLN A 132 -15.99 7.95 -8.87
C GLN A 132 -16.23 8.52 -7.46
N LEU A 133 -15.17 8.75 -6.69
CA LEU A 133 -15.20 9.44 -5.40
C LEU A 133 -15.32 10.97 -5.52
N LYS A 134 -15.65 11.48 -6.72
CA LYS A 134 -15.81 12.91 -7.04
C LYS A 134 -14.51 13.72 -7.00
N VAL A 135 -13.35 13.08 -7.10
CA VAL A 135 -12.08 13.79 -7.32
C VAL A 135 -12.07 14.35 -8.76
N PRO A 136 -11.75 15.65 -8.96
CA PRO A 136 -11.64 16.23 -10.29
C PRO A 136 -10.68 15.46 -11.20
N TYR A 137 -11.03 15.32 -12.48
CA TYR A 137 -10.31 14.44 -13.40
C TYR A 137 -8.88 14.93 -13.64
N GLU A 138 -8.62 16.23 -13.50
CA GLU A 138 -7.30 16.85 -13.62
C GLU A 138 -6.30 16.24 -12.61
N TYR A 139 -6.71 16.05 -11.37
CA TYR A 139 -5.86 15.43 -10.33
C TYR A 139 -5.62 13.94 -10.62
N THR A 140 -6.66 13.22 -11.01
CA THR A 140 -6.53 11.80 -11.33
C THR A 140 -5.67 11.58 -12.59
N PHE A 141 -5.74 12.51 -13.55
CA PHE A 141 -4.89 12.52 -14.73
C PHE A 141 -3.44 12.81 -14.37
N ALA A 142 -3.18 13.81 -13.52
CA ALA A 142 -1.83 14.11 -13.03
C ALA A 142 -1.21 12.91 -12.30
N PHE A 143 -1.99 12.22 -11.46
CA PHE A 143 -1.57 11.01 -10.74
C PHE A 143 -1.14 9.88 -11.70
N VAL A 144 -1.99 9.52 -12.67
CA VAL A 144 -1.67 8.48 -13.66
C VAL A 144 -0.46 8.88 -14.51
N SER A 145 -0.40 10.15 -14.90
CA SER A 145 0.69 10.67 -15.72
C SER A 145 2.03 10.61 -14.97
N ALA A 146 2.05 10.97 -13.69
CA ALA A 146 3.25 10.86 -12.86
C ALA A 146 3.76 9.41 -12.77
N ILE A 147 2.88 8.44 -12.54
CA ILE A 147 3.24 7.02 -12.50
C ILE A 147 3.75 6.54 -13.86
N ARG A 148 3.10 6.95 -14.96
CA ARG A 148 3.49 6.59 -16.32
C ARG A 148 4.81 7.22 -16.76
N PHE A 149 5.13 8.42 -16.30
CA PHE A 149 6.41 9.08 -16.59
C PHE A 149 7.55 8.57 -15.71
N THR A 150 7.28 7.96 -14.56
CA THR A 150 8.34 7.47 -13.66
C THR A 150 9.36 6.55 -14.35
N PRO A 151 8.96 5.54 -15.16
CA PRO A 151 9.93 4.72 -15.91
C PRO A 151 10.76 5.53 -16.90
N VAL A 152 10.14 6.47 -17.62
CA VAL A 152 10.82 7.32 -18.60
C VAL A 152 11.84 8.23 -17.91
N MET A 153 11.48 8.81 -16.76
CA MET A 153 12.37 9.64 -15.95
C MET A 153 13.55 8.83 -15.39
N ALA A 154 13.34 7.56 -15.06
CA ALA A 154 14.43 6.69 -14.61
C ALA A 154 15.43 6.37 -15.75
N GLU A 155 14.94 6.15 -16.97
CA GLU A 155 15.80 5.96 -18.15
C GLU A 155 16.57 7.23 -18.48
N GLU A 156 15.92 8.38 -18.39
CA GLU A 156 16.53 9.69 -18.63
C GLU A 156 17.58 10.05 -17.56
N LEU A 157 17.28 9.82 -16.29
CA LEU A 157 18.26 9.92 -15.19
C LEU A 157 19.49 9.06 -15.47
N LYS A 158 19.30 7.83 -15.94
CA LYS A 158 20.41 6.93 -16.29
C LYS A 158 21.25 7.51 -17.42
N ALA A 159 20.61 8.00 -18.49
CA ALA A 159 21.32 8.61 -19.62
C ALA A 159 22.14 9.84 -19.18
N VAL A 160 21.59 10.70 -18.32
CA VAL A 160 22.31 11.87 -17.77
C VAL A 160 23.48 11.42 -16.89
N MET A 161 23.27 10.43 -16.01
CA MET A 161 24.34 9.88 -15.18
C MET A 161 25.49 9.30 -16.01
N ASP A 162 25.16 8.53 -17.05
CA ASP A 162 26.16 7.91 -17.93
C ASP A 162 26.92 8.97 -18.75
N ALA A 163 26.22 10.03 -19.22
CA ALA A 163 26.86 11.16 -19.90
C ALA A 163 27.81 11.96 -18.98
N GLN A 164 27.41 12.20 -17.72
CA GLN A 164 28.28 12.90 -16.77
C GLN A 164 29.48 12.04 -16.35
N ARG A 165 29.32 10.71 -16.22
CA ARG A 165 30.44 9.79 -16.01
C ARG A 165 31.42 9.79 -17.17
N ALA A 166 30.93 9.84 -18.41
CA ALA A 166 31.78 9.97 -19.61
C ALA A 166 32.59 11.28 -19.62
N ARG A 167 32.07 12.34 -19.00
CA ARG A 167 32.77 13.63 -18.78
C ARG A 167 33.72 13.61 -17.57
N GLY A 168 33.93 12.45 -16.94
CA GLY A 168 34.85 12.28 -15.81
C GLY A 168 34.23 12.58 -14.44
N LEU A 169 32.91 12.74 -14.33
CA LEU A 169 32.27 12.94 -13.02
C LEU A 169 32.24 11.63 -12.22
N GLU A 170 33.08 11.55 -11.20
CA GLU A 170 33.08 10.44 -10.25
C GLU A 170 31.97 10.61 -9.21
N LEU A 171 30.90 9.82 -9.34
CA LEU A 171 29.74 9.87 -8.42
C LEU A 171 29.98 9.15 -7.09
N ASP A 172 30.82 8.12 -7.10
CA ASP A 172 30.96 7.19 -5.97
C ASP A 172 32.14 7.52 -5.04
N LYS A 173 32.98 8.50 -5.39
CA LYS A 173 34.20 8.87 -4.63
C LYS A 173 34.08 10.22 -3.93
N GLY A 174 34.80 10.37 -2.81
CA GLY A 174 34.93 11.61 -2.05
C GLY A 174 34.11 11.65 -0.75
N SER A 175 34.17 12.80 -0.06
CA SER A 175 33.41 13.08 1.16
C SER A 175 31.91 13.14 0.90
N PHE A 176 31.08 12.95 1.94
CA PHE A 176 29.62 13.01 1.84
C PHE A 176 29.13 14.31 1.18
N VAL A 177 29.73 15.46 1.55
CA VAL A 177 29.41 16.77 0.97
C VAL A 177 29.77 16.82 -0.51
N LYS A 178 30.92 16.26 -0.92
CA LYS A 178 31.33 16.20 -2.33
C LYS A 178 30.37 15.35 -3.15
N ARG A 179 29.91 14.21 -2.61
CA ARG A 179 28.90 13.37 -3.27
C ARG A 179 27.58 14.10 -3.51
N ILE A 180 27.11 14.87 -2.52
CA ILE A 180 25.90 15.71 -2.70
C ILE A 180 26.12 16.77 -3.78
N ARG A 181 27.26 17.48 -3.76
CA ARG A 181 27.58 18.48 -4.79
C ARG A 181 27.63 17.86 -6.19
N ASN A 182 28.12 16.63 -6.30
CA ASN A 182 28.17 15.88 -7.56
C ASN A 182 26.78 15.46 -8.09
N LEU A 183 25.70 15.62 -7.32
CA LEU A 183 24.34 15.41 -7.84
C LEU A 183 23.83 16.62 -8.63
N VAL A 184 24.34 17.83 -8.39
CA VAL A 184 23.88 19.05 -9.07
C VAL A 184 24.02 18.96 -10.60
N PRO A 185 25.15 18.50 -11.17
CA PRO A 185 25.31 18.33 -12.62
C PRO A 185 24.39 17.27 -13.25
N ILE A 186 23.76 16.41 -12.44
CA ILE A 186 22.76 15.44 -12.89
C ILE A 186 21.35 16.03 -12.77
N LEU A 187 21.05 16.67 -11.64
CA LEU A 187 19.72 17.20 -11.34
C LEU A 187 19.35 18.36 -12.26
N VAL A 188 20.27 19.28 -12.54
CA VAL A 188 19.95 20.45 -13.37
C VAL A 188 19.53 20.05 -14.79
N PRO A 189 20.29 19.21 -15.55
CA PRO A 189 19.84 18.76 -16.86
C PRO A 189 18.53 17.96 -16.81
N LEU A 190 18.36 17.09 -15.81
CA LEU A 190 17.15 16.29 -15.65
C LEU A 190 15.92 17.19 -15.44
N LEU A 191 16.02 18.20 -14.58
CA LEU A 191 14.94 19.16 -14.32
C LEU A 191 14.57 19.96 -15.57
N VAL A 192 15.56 20.43 -16.34
CA VAL A 192 15.32 21.13 -17.61
C VAL A 192 14.54 20.23 -18.58
N ASN A 193 14.93 18.96 -18.69
CA ASN A 193 14.24 18.01 -19.57
C ASN A 193 12.81 17.71 -19.10
N VAL A 194 12.58 17.58 -17.79
CA VAL A 194 11.23 17.38 -17.22
C VAL A 194 10.33 18.58 -17.52
N ILE A 195 10.84 19.80 -17.34
CA ILE A 195 10.09 21.04 -17.62
C ILE A 195 9.74 21.10 -19.11
N ARG A 196 10.70 20.85 -20.00
CA ARG A 196 10.47 20.82 -21.45
C ARG A 196 9.39 19.79 -21.82
N ARG A 197 9.49 18.58 -21.29
CA ARG A 197 8.50 17.52 -21.53
C ARG A 197 7.11 17.89 -21.00
N SER A 198 7.04 18.62 -19.89
CA SER A 198 5.78 19.13 -19.36
C SER A 198 5.13 20.12 -20.33
N TYR A 199 5.90 21.01 -20.95
CA TYR A 199 5.40 21.92 -21.99
C TYR A 199 4.94 21.16 -23.24
N GLU A 200 5.75 20.21 -23.73
CA GLU A 200 5.40 19.37 -24.89
C GLU A 200 4.10 18.57 -24.63
N LEU A 201 3.92 18.06 -23.41
CA LEU A 201 2.69 17.38 -23.01
C LEU A 201 1.50 18.35 -22.96
N ALA A 202 1.69 19.55 -22.40
CA ALA A 202 0.64 20.56 -22.33
C ALA A 202 0.16 20.98 -23.72
N GLU A 203 1.08 21.31 -24.64
CA GLU A 203 0.75 21.61 -26.05
C GLU A 203 0.00 20.45 -26.71
N ALA A 204 0.49 19.21 -26.54
CA ALA A 204 -0.17 18.04 -27.11
C ALA A 204 -1.57 17.80 -26.52
N MET A 205 -1.81 18.21 -25.27
CA MET A 205 -3.11 18.14 -24.62
C MET A 205 -4.06 19.25 -25.08
N GLU A 206 -3.56 20.46 -25.32
CA GLU A 206 -4.32 21.58 -25.86
C GLU A 206 -4.82 21.28 -27.28
N VAL A 207 -3.96 20.71 -28.14
CA VAL A 207 -4.35 20.24 -29.49
C VAL A 207 -5.45 19.18 -29.43
N LYS A 208 -5.49 18.38 -28.35
CA LYS A 208 -6.54 17.38 -28.09
C LYS A 208 -7.75 17.95 -27.34
N CYS A 209 -7.84 19.27 -27.21
CA CYS A 209 -8.91 19.98 -26.52
C CYS A 209 -9.10 19.50 -25.07
N PHE A 210 -8.03 19.13 -24.38
CA PHE A 210 -8.11 18.74 -22.97
C PHE A 210 -8.66 19.90 -22.14
N GLY A 211 -9.69 19.65 -21.34
CA GLY A 211 -10.34 20.70 -20.55
C GLY A 211 -11.42 21.50 -21.28
N ALA A 212 -11.68 21.25 -22.56
CA ALA A 212 -12.74 21.93 -23.31
C ALA A 212 -14.17 21.66 -22.78
N THR A 213 -14.37 20.59 -22.00
CA THR A 213 -15.68 20.24 -21.42
C THR A 213 -15.53 19.83 -19.97
N LYS A 214 -16.41 20.36 -19.10
CA LYS A 214 -16.43 19.99 -17.66
C LYS A 214 -16.83 18.53 -17.43
N LYS A 215 -17.69 17.96 -18.29
CA LYS A 215 -18.10 16.55 -18.25
C LYS A 215 -17.29 15.75 -19.25
N ARG A 216 -16.30 15.01 -18.75
CA ARG A 216 -15.46 14.10 -19.56
C ARG A 216 -16.11 12.71 -19.66
N THR A 217 -16.00 12.08 -20.81
CA THR A 217 -16.33 10.66 -20.98
C THR A 217 -15.10 9.79 -20.72
N SER A 218 -15.28 8.63 -20.09
CA SER A 218 -14.21 7.66 -19.87
C SER A 218 -14.38 6.48 -20.82
N LEU A 219 -13.30 6.08 -21.50
CA LEU A 219 -13.27 4.88 -22.34
C LEU A 219 -13.54 3.61 -21.53
N ARG A 220 -13.07 3.56 -20.28
CA ARG A 220 -13.30 2.46 -19.35
C ARG A 220 -14.23 2.93 -18.23
N ILE A 221 -15.38 2.28 -18.12
CA ILE A 221 -16.36 2.56 -17.07
C ILE A 221 -16.29 1.43 -16.04
N LEU A 222 -16.20 1.80 -14.76
CA LEU A 222 -16.23 0.84 -13.66
C LEU A 222 -17.67 0.37 -13.44
N GLN A 223 -17.94 -0.89 -13.74
CA GLN A 223 -19.23 -1.53 -13.52
C GLN A 223 -19.11 -2.61 -12.44
N MET A 224 -19.81 -2.42 -11.33
CA MET A 224 -19.88 -3.44 -10.28
C MET A 224 -20.73 -4.60 -10.79
N LYS A 225 -20.14 -5.79 -10.81
CA LYS A 225 -20.82 -7.05 -11.14
C LYS A 225 -21.34 -7.69 -9.87
N LYS A 226 -22.23 -8.68 -10.01
CA LYS A 226 -22.79 -9.45 -8.87
C LYS A 226 -21.70 -10.05 -7.97
N LYS A 227 -20.55 -10.44 -8.54
CA LYS A 227 -19.40 -10.98 -7.81
C LYS A 227 -18.77 -9.95 -6.87
N ASP A 228 -18.73 -8.68 -7.28
CA ASP A 228 -18.21 -7.59 -6.45
C ASP A 228 -19.14 -7.31 -5.27
N PHE A 229 -20.45 -7.37 -5.50
CA PHE A 229 -21.44 -7.22 -4.44
C PHE A 229 -21.32 -8.35 -3.41
N VAL A 230 -21.23 -9.61 -3.84
CA VAL A 230 -21.02 -10.75 -2.92
C VAL A 230 -19.72 -10.61 -2.11
N PHE A 231 -18.65 -10.14 -2.74
CA PHE A 231 -17.37 -9.92 -2.08
C PHE A 231 -17.47 -8.84 -0.99
N VAL A 232 -18.07 -7.69 -1.31
CA VAL A 232 -18.27 -6.59 -0.35
C VAL A 232 -19.25 -7.01 0.74
N SER A 233 -20.39 -7.64 0.41
CA SER A 233 -21.37 -8.07 1.39
C SER A 233 -20.80 -9.08 2.39
N THR A 234 -19.97 -10.02 1.92
CA THR A 234 -19.27 -10.97 2.82
C THR A 234 -18.36 -10.23 3.79
N ALA A 235 -17.55 -9.29 3.30
CA ALA A 235 -16.65 -8.50 4.13
C ALA A 235 -17.41 -7.58 5.11
N SER A 236 -18.48 -6.93 4.66
CA SER A 236 -19.35 -6.12 5.50
C SER A 236 -20.06 -6.95 6.56
N GLY A 237 -20.50 -8.17 6.23
CA GLY A 237 -21.08 -9.11 7.19
C GLY A 237 -20.09 -9.49 8.29
N LEU A 238 -18.84 -9.82 7.92
CA LEU A 238 -17.77 -10.10 8.88
C LEU A 238 -17.44 -8.88 9.75
N PHE A 239 -17.41 -7.67 9.16
CA PHE A 239 -17.22 -6.43 9.91
C PHE A 239 -18.34 -6.17 10.91
N MET A 240 -19.60 -6.31 10.48
CA MET A 240 -20.76 -6.12 11.35
C MET A 240 -20.80 -7.16 12.48
N LEU A 241 -20.45 -8.41 12.19
CA LEU A 241 -20.32 -9.45 13.19
C LEU A 241 -19.25 -9.08 14.22
N ALA A 242 -18.07 -8.61 13.77
CA ALA A 242 -17.03 -8.13 14.67
C ALA A 242 -17.56 -6.98 15.54
N VAL A 243 -18.14 -5.93 14.95
CA VAL A 243 -18.69 -4.81 15.73
C VAL A 243 -19.76 -5.26 16.73
N PHE A 244 -20.68 -6.16 16.32
CA PHE A 244 -21.71 -6.71 17.20
C PHE A 244 -21.12 -7.48 18.39
N ILE A 245 -20.08 -8.28 18.16
CA ILE A 245 -19.35 -9.00 19.21
C ILE A 245 -18.74 -7.99 20.20
N LYS A 246 -18.14 -6.89 19.72
CA LYS A 246 -17.57 -5.85 20.62
C LYS A 246 -18.65 -5.16 21.46
N ILE A 247 -19.78 -4.79 20.85
CA ILE A 247 -20.87 -4.08 21.53
C ILE A 247 -21.58 -4.98 22.53
N SER A 248 -21.80 -6.25 22.19
CA SER A 248 -22.48 -7.21 23.06
C SER A 248 -21.68 -7.58 24.31
N GLY A 249 -20.45 -7.08 24.45
CA GLY A 249 -19.56 -7.43 25.56
C GLY A 249 -19.16 -8.91 25.59
N LEU A 250 -19.56 -9.69 24.58
CA LEU A 250 -18.92 -10.95 24.22
C LEU A 250 -17.54 -10.59 23.69
N GLU A 251 -16.62 -10.19 24.56
CA GLU A 251 -15.21 -10.23 24.19
C GLU A 251 -14.93 -11.69 23.83
N PRO A 252 -14.65 -12.01 22.55
CA PRO A 252 -14.45 -13.39 22.13
C PRO A 252 -13.20 -13.97 22.80
N VAL A 253 -12.40 -13.12 23.46
CA VAL A 253 -11.18 -13.49 24.15
C VAL A 253 -11.03 -12.74 25.49
N LYS A 254 -11.96 -12.90 26.42
CA LYS A 254 -11.61 -12.80 27.86
C LYS A 254 -10.86 -14.03 28.37
N VAL A 255 -10.78 -15.10 27.56
CA VAL A 255 -10.51 -16.45 28.04
C VAL A 255 -9.74 -17.23 26.97
N LEU A 256 -8.41 -17.23 27.03
CA LEU A 256 -7.75 -18.52 26.91
C LEU A 256 -7.85 -19.15 28.30
N PRO A 257 -8.69 -20.18 28.50
CA PRO A 257 -8.66 -20.93 29.75
C PRO A 257 -7.28 -21.56 29.98
N PHE A 258 -6.48 -21.80 28.93
CA PHE A 258 -5.12 -22.33 29.03
C PHE A 258 -4.12 -21.39 29.74
N LEU A 259 -4.26 -20.06 29.57
CA LEU A 259 -3.44 -19.08 30.30
C LEU A 259 -3.97 -18.85 31.72
N ARG A 260 -5.28 -19.04 31.94
CA ARG A 260 -5.91 -18.95 33.26
C ARG A 260 -5.58 -20.16 34.15
N THR A 261 -5.31 -21.33 33.57
CA THR A 261 -4.85 -22.52 34.31
C THR A 261 -3.40 -22.45 34.78
N ILE A 262 -2.56 -21.60 34.17
CA ILE A 262 -1.14 -21.44 34.57
C ILE A 262 -0.97 -20.29 35.57
N PHE A 263 -1.88 -19.31 35.60
CA PHE A 263 -1.82 -18.18 36.53
C PHE A 263 -3.21 -17.86 37.12
N PRO A 264 -3.55 -18.42 38.30
CA PRO A 264 -4.57 -17.84 39.17
C PRO A 264 -4.04 -16.53 39.79
N ALA A 265 -4.98 -15.64 40.08
CA ALA A 265 -4.80 -14.28 40.60
C ALA A 265 -3.88 -14.17 41.82
#